data_AF-A0A7C2NX96-F1
#
_entry.id   AF-A0A7C2NX96-F1
#
_cell.length_a   1.000
_cell.length_b   1.000
_cell.length_c   1.000
_cell.angle_alpha   90.00
_cell.angle_beta   90.00
_cell.angle_gamma   90.00
#
_symmetry.space_group_name_H-M   'P 1'
#
loop_
_entity.id
_entity.type
_entity.pdbx_description
1 polymer ?
#
loop_
_entity_poly.entity_id
_entity_poly.type
_entity_poly.pdbx_seq_one_letter_code
_entity_poly.pdbx_strand_id
1 'polypeptide(L)'
;MSTAEFPANRRSARLSACRLILEGASRSGRWNMAVDEALLDAAHGRDEAVVRWYSWSEPTVSLGYFQSDADIAADPVLAGLPRVRRLTG
;
A
#
# COMPACT_ATOMS: atom_id res chain seq x y z
N MET A 1 6.76 -42.07 -23.58
CA MET A 1 6.60 -40.62 -23.84
C MET A 1 5.39 -40.17 -23.05
N SER A 2 5.62 -39.54 -21.89
CA SER A 2 4.56 -39.08 -20.98
C SER A 2 4.25 -37.63 -21.34
N THR A 3 3.02 -37.37 -21.78
CA THR A 3 2.47 -36.03 -21.93
C THR A 3 2.23 -35.47 -20.54
N ALA A 4 3.06 -34.51 -20.13
CA ALA A 4 2.77 -33.68 -18.98
C ALA A 4 1.59 -32.78 -19.33
N GLU A 5 0.42 -33.06 -18.75
CA GLU A 5 -0.70 -32.12 -18.72
C GLU A 5 -0.28 -30.90 -17.90
N PHE A 6 -0.13 -29.77 -18.58
CA PHE A 6 -0.09 -28.47 -17.93
C PHE A 6 -1.48 -28.22 -17.33
N PRO A 7 -1.62 -27.92 -16.03
CA PRO A 7 -2.93 -27.57 -15.49
C PRO A 7 -3.39 -26.27 -16.13
N ALA A 8 -4.39 -26.40 -17.00
CA ALA A 8 -5.18 -25.29 -17.47
C ALA A 8 -5.89 -24.65 -16.26
N ASN A 9 -6.09 -23.34 -16.38
CA ASN A 9 -7.13 -22.58 -15.69
C ASN A 9 -6.74 -21.95 -14.34
N ARG A 10 -5.87 -20.93 -14.37
CA ARG A 10 -6.07 -19.77 -13.48
C ARG A 10 -7.38 -19.10 -13.91
N ARG A 11 -8.49 -19.46 -13.26
CA ARG A 11 -9.72 -18.68 -13.32
C ARG A 11 -9.35 -17.24 -12.99
N SER A 12 -9.46 -16.35 -13.97
CA SER A 12 -9.49 -14.91 -13.72
C SER A 12 -10.66 -14.68 -12.77
N ALA A 13 -10.36 -14.43 -11.49
CA ALA A 13 -11.37 -14.00 -10.54
C ALA A 13 -11.91 -12.67 -11.08
N ARG A 14 -13.13 -12.69 -11.62
CA ARG A 14 -13.82 -11.47 -11.98
C ARG A 14 -14.17 -10.78 -10.68
N LEU A 15 -13.38 -9.79 -10.30
CA LEU A 15 -13.73 -8.86 -9.23
C LEU A 15 -15.14 -8.36 -9.50
N SER A 16 -16.06 -8.59 -8.56
CA SER A 16 -17.48 -8.29 -8.76
C SER A 16 -17.78 -6.79 -8.64
N ALA A 17 -16.87 -6.02 -8.02
CA ALA A 17 -16.88 -4.56 -8.04
C ALA A 17 -15.47 -3.98 -7.79
N CYS A 18 -15.24 -2.77 -8.30
CA CYS A 18 -14.08 -1.95 -7.97
C CYS A 18 -14.57 -0.64 -7.33
N ARG A 19 -14.22 -0.41 -6.07
CA ARG A 19 -14.58 0.78 -5.30
C ARG A 19 -13.50 1.84 -5.43
N LEU A 20 -13.89 3.02 -5.90
CA LEU A 20 -13.04 4.20 -5.92
C LEU A 20 -13.31 5.06 -4.67
N ILE A 21 -12.28 5.33 -3.89
CA ILE A 21 -12.30 6.22 -2.73
C ILE A 21 -11.53 7.48 -3.11
N LEU A 22 -12.20 8.63 -3.09
CA LEU A 22 -11.60 9.94 -3.34
C LEU A 22 -11.60 10.75 -2.05
N GLU A 23 -10.42 11.06 -1.52
CA GLU A 23 -10.29 11.87 -0.32
C GLU A 23 -9.96 13.32 -0.69
N GLY A 24 -10.89 14.23 -0.40
CA GLY A 24 -10.73 15.65 -0.70
C GLY A 24 -9.85 16.42 0.29
N ALA A 25 -9.62 15.87 1.49
CA ALA A 25 -8.80 16.50 2.52
C ALA A 25 -7.46 15.77 2.65
N SER A 26 -6.37 16.52 2.59
CA SER A 26 -5.03 15.98 2.88
C SER A 26 -4.92 15.49 4.32
N ARG A 27 -4.20 14.38 4.53
CA ARG A 27 -4.02 13.76 5.85
C ARG A 27 -2.54 13.51 6.15
N SER A 28 -2.21 13.33 7.43
CA SER A 28 -0.84 13.01 7.82
C SER A 28 -0.42 11.65 7.25
N GLY A 29 0.89 11.46 7.06
CA GLY A 29 1.42 10.18 6.59
C GLY A 29 0.97 9.00 7.45
N ARG A 30 0.96 9.17 8.79
CA ARG A 30 0.53 8.13 9.73
C ARG A 30 -0.92 7.72 9.51
N TRP A 31 -1.81 8.70 9.30
CA TRP A 31 -3.21 8.40 8.98
C TRP A 31 -3.34 7.64 7.66
N ASN A 32 -2.62 8.11 6.63
CA ASN A 32 -2.67 7.46 5.31
C ASN A 32 -2.21 6.01 5.38
N MET A 33 -1.14 5.71 6.11
CA MET A 33 -0.67 4.32 6.30
C MET A 33 -1.65 3.47 7.11
N ALA A 34 -2.29 4.02 8.15
CA ALA A 34 -3.29 3.28 8.93
C ALA A 34 -4.53 2.92 8.08
N VAL A 35 -4.97 3.82 7.19
CA VAL A 35 -6.07 3.52 6.25
C VAL A 35 -5.65 2.46 5.23
N ASP A 36 -4.43 2.56 4.68
CA ASP A 36 -3.92 1.58 3.72
C ASP A 36 -3.79 0.18 4.36
N GLU A 37 -3.36 0.09 5.63
CA GLU A 37 -3.34 -1.15 6.42
C GLU A 37 -4.73 -1.74 6.60
N ALA A 38 -5.68 -0.93 7.08
CA ALA A 38 -7.06 -1.38 7.29
C ALA A 38 -7.73 -1.84 5.98
N LEU A 39 -7.43 -1.19 4.85
CA LEU A 39 -7.93 -1.61 3.54
C LEU A 39 -7.30 -2.93 3.06
N LEU A 40 -6.00 -3.11 3.31
CA LEU A 40 -5.31 -4.37 3.00
C LEU A 40 -5.89 -5.53 3.81
N ASP A 41 -6.09 -5.34 5.11
CA ASP A 41 -6.71 -6.35 5.98
C ASP A 41 -8.14 -6.67 5.53
N ALA A 42 -8.93 -5.63 5.20
CA ALA A 42 -10.30 -5.82 4.72
C ALA A 42 -10.38 -6.55 3.39
N ALA A 43 -9.36 -6.45 2.53
CA ALA A 43 -9.30 -7.17 1.27
C ALA A 43 -9.21 -8.70 1.47
N HIS A 44 -8.74 -9.17 2.63
CA HIS A 44 -8.56 -10.60 2.92
C HIS A 44 -9.87 -11.41 3.03
N GLY A 45 -11.04 -10.80 2.89
CA GLY A 45 -12.33 -11.52 2.93
C GLY A 45 -13.39 -10.98 1.97
N ARG A 46 -12.99 -10.14 1.02
CA ARG A 46 -13.91 -9.46 0.09
C ARG A 46 -13.49 -9.71 -1.36
N ASP A 47 -14.45 -10.03 -2.22
CA ASP A 47 -14.25 -10.08 -3.67
C ASP A 47 -14.40 -8.68 -4.31
N GLU A 48 -13.71 -7.70 -3.72
CA GLU A 48 -13.82 -6.28 -4.07
C GLU A 48 -12.41 -5.70 -4.24
N ALA A 49 -12.17 -5.01 -5.36
CA ALA A 49 -10.98 -4.18 -5.50
C ALA A 49 -11.24 -2.78 -4.97
N VAL A 50 -10.23 -2.18 -4.34
CA VAL A 50 -10.29 -0.79 -3.88
C VAL A 50 -9.18 0.01 -4.55
N VAL A 51 -9.56 1.16 -5.11
CA VAL A 51 -8.64 2.20 -5.57
C VAL A 51 -8.86 3.41 -4.68
N ARG A 52 -7.79 3.89 -4.04
CA ARG A 52 -7.84 5.05 -3.15
C ARG A 52 -6.97 6.18 -3.71
N TRP A 53 -7.55 7.37 -3.83
CA TRP A 53 -6.83 8.59 -4.16
C TRP A 53 -6.81 9.49 -2.92
N TYR A 54 -5.61 9.83 -2.46
CA TYR A 54 -5.41 10.67 -1.28
C TYR A 54 -4.18 11.58 -1.44
N SER A 55 -4.06 12.56 -0.55
CA SER A 55 -2.93 13.49 -0.47
C SER A 55 -2.36 13.58 0.95
N TRP A 56 -1.13 14.07 1.04
CA TRP A 56 -0.40 14.23 2.29
C TRP A 56 -0.55 15.68 2.76
N SER A 57 -0.76 15.87 4.06
CA SER A 57 -0.89 17.21 4.66
C SER A 57 0.46 17.91 4.85
N GLU A 58 1.55 17.15 4.82
CA GLU A 58 2.91 17.64 5.03
C GLU A 58 3.93 16.74 4.30
N PRO A 59 5.11 17.26 3.92
CA PRO A 59 6.21 16.42 3.44
C PRO A 59 6.55 15.35 4.49
N THR A 60 6.64 14.09 4.08
CA THR A 60 6.87 12.96 4.98
C THR A 60 7.75 11.93 4.28
N VAL A 61 8.73 11.40 5.01
CA VAL A 61 9.58 10.31 4.53
C VAL A 61 8.83 8.99 4.64
N SER A 62 8.76 8.26 3.53
CA SER A 62 8.14 6.95 3.47
C SER A 62 9.19 5.87 3.26
N LEU A 63 9.41 5.06 4.29
CA LEU A 63 10.35 3.95 4.25
C LEU A 63 9.64 2.67 3.81
N GLY A 64 10.23 1.94 2.86
CA GLY A 64 9.89 0.56 2.60
C GLY A 64 10.17 -0.31 3.82
N TYR A 65 9.49 -1.46 3.92
CA TYR A 65 9.50 -2.30 5.12
C TYR A 65 10.92 -2.63 5.63
N PHE A 66 11.85 -2.94 4.73
CA PHE A 66 13.25 -3.30 5.07
C PHE A 66 14.25 -2.13 4.98
N GLN A 67 13.81 -0.91 4.67
CA GLN A 67 14.72 0.24 4.58
C GLN A 67 15.14 0.71 5.97
N SER A 68 16.42 1.07 6.08
CA SER A 68 17.04 1.51 7.32
C SER A 68 16.62 2.93 7.70
N ASP A 69 16.35 3.16 8.98
CA ASP A 69 16.19 4.51 9.52
C ASP A 69 17.52 5.29 9.56
N ALA A 70 18.67 4.60 9.54
CA ALA A 70 19.98 5.23 9.62
C ALA A 70 20.28 6.10 8.40
N ASP A 71 19.82 5.69 7.22
CA ASP A 71 20.02 6.43 5.96
C ASP A 71 19.28 7.78 5.99
N ILE A 72 18.14 7.84 6.68
CA ILE A 72 17.36 9.07 6.88
C ILE A 72 18.01 9.98 7.92
N ALA A 73 18.53 9.39 9.01
CA ALA A 73 19.18 10.14 10.07
C ALA A 73 20.49 10.80 9.60
N ALA A 74 21.15 10.23 8.59
CA ALA A 74 22.37 10.78 8.01
C ALA A 74 22.13 12.01 7.12
N ASP A 75 20.90 12.21 6.63
CA ASP A 75 20.52 13.36 5.80
C ASP A 75 19.84 14.45 6.67
N PRO A 76 20.45 15.63 6.86
CA PRO A 76 19.89 16.70 7.68
C PRO A 76 18.53 17.21 7.21
N VAL A 77 18.24 17.12 5.90
CA VAL A 77 16.96 17.54 5.31
C VAL A 77 15.88 16.53 5.65
N LEU A 78 16.18 15.24 5.56
CA LEU A 78 15.21 14.17 5.81
C LEU A 78 15.00 13.90 7.30
N ALA A 79 16.04 14.08 8.13
CA ALA A 79 16.00 13.82 9.56
C ALA A 79 14.92 14.64 10.31
N GLY A 80 14.59 15.84 9.81
CA GLY A 80 13.58 16.72 10.39
C GLY A 80 12.14 16.44 9.95
N LEU A 81 11.92 15.53 9.00
CA LEU A 81 10.59 15.24 8.48
C LEU A 81 9.89 14.14 9.29
N PRO A 82 8.54 14.17 9.37
CA PRO A 82 7.78 13.01 9.80
C PRO A 82 8.19 11.76 9.00
N ARG A 83 8.08 10.59 9.63
CA ARG A 83 8.42 9.31 9.00
C ARG A 83 7.30 8.30 9.15
N VAL A 84 7.12 7.50 8.12
CA VAL A 84 6.25 6.32 8.14
C VAL A 84 6.94 5.13 7.48
N ARG A 85 6.47 3.93 7.83
CA ARG A 85 6.92 2.68 7.23
C ARG A 85 5.76 2.05 6.48
N ARG A 86 5.97 1.73 5.21
CA ARG A 86 5.00 1.04 4.37
C ARG A 86 4.99 -0.44 4.74
N LEU A 87 3.82 -1.05 4.60
CA LEU A 87 3.62 -2.50 4.72
C LEU A 87 4.30 -3.25 3.56
N THR A 88 4.57 -2.55 2.47
CA THR A 88 5.24 -3.06 1.27
C THR A 88 6.69 -2.60 1.19
N GLY A 89 7.51 -3.39 0.47
CA GLY A 89 8.88 -3.03 0.10
C GLY A 89 8.89 -2.29 -1.23
#